data_AF-A0A1G9TYR1-F1
#
_entry.id   AF-A0A1G9TYR1-F1
#
_cell.length_a   1.000
_cell.length_b   1.000
_cell.length_c   1.000
_cell.angle_alpha   90.00
_cell.angle_beta   90.00
_cell.angle_gamma   90.00
#
_symmetry.space_group_name_H-M   'P 1'
#
loop_
_entity.id
_entity.type
_entity.pdbx_description
1 polymer ?
#
loop_
_entity_poly.entity_id
_entity_poly.type
_entity_poly.pdbx_seq_one_letter_code
_entity_poly.pdbx_strand_id
1 'polypeptide(L)'
;MTAPSTAPSKKPQGAASTPGLPQNELTNPAIMTIPALRLSPRQSRVLDALTTTAGWIAREALDRIAGASNSPDVVMRLRRKLGDDAIDMRQVDALDRDNRPCRPGQYRLTEQGRQRLAQMGGASC
;
A
#
# COMPACT_ATOMS: atom_id res chain seq x y z
N MET A 1 -4.85 -35.82 85.73
CA MET A 1 -5.76 -34.93 84.97
C MET A 1 -5.25 -34.93 83.54
N THR A 2 -5.83 -35.79 82.69
CA THR A 2 -6.72 -35.40 81.55
C THR A 2 -5.91 -34.71 80.43
N ALA A 3 -5.87 -35.10 79.16
CA ALA A 3 -6.39 -36.15 78.28
C ALA A 3 -5.67 -35.90 76.90
N PRO A 4 -5.83 -36.75 75.87
CA PRO A 4 -4.73 -37.09 74.95
C PRO A 4 -4.92 -36.63 73.48
N SER A 5 -3.89 -36.94 72.69
CA SER A 5 -3.97 -37.56 71.35
C SER A 5 -4.19 -36.72 70.07
N THR A 6 -3.31 -37.05 69.10
CA THR A 6 -3.47 -37.15 67.64
C THR A 6 -3.26 -35.92 66.74
N ALA A 7 -2.17 -36.00 65.96
CA ALA A 7 -1.97 -35.40 64.62
C ALA A 7 -2.88 -36.12 63.57
N PRO A 8 -2.94 -35.80 62.25
CA PRO A 8 -1.99 -35.03 61.43
C PRO A 8 -2.60 -34.18 60.26
N SER A 9 -1.70 -33.64 59.41
CA SER A 9 -1.87 -33.35 57.96
C SER A 9 -2.57 -32.07 57.48
N LYS A 10 -1.78 -31.12 56.91
CA LYS A 10 -1.72 -30.79 55.46
C LYS A 10 -1.00 -29.45 55.20
N LYS A 11 0.07 -29.48 54.37
CA LYS A 11 0.48 -28.39 53.45
C LYS A 11 -0.51 -28.37 52.24
N PRO A 12 -0.50 -27.42 51.27
CA PRO A 12 0.31 -26.20 51.07
C PRO A 12 -0.50 -24.93 50.64
N GLN A 13 0.18 -23.78 50.66
CA GLN A 13 0.28 -22.70 49.63
C GLN A 13 -0.95 -22.36 48.74
N GLY A 14 -1.36 -21.08 48.81
CA GLY A 14 -1.13 -20.13 47.71
C GLY A 14 -2.15 -20.02 46.57
N ALA A 15 -2.53 -18.76 46.31
CA ALA A 15 -3.08 -18.17 45.09
C ALA A 15 -4.60 -18.24 44.88
N ALA A 16 -5.16 -17.03 44.70
CA ALA A 16 -6.56 -16.69 44.57
C ALA A 16 -7.19 -17.22 43.27
N SER A 17 -8.41 -17.74 43.41
CA SER A 17 -9.34 -17.98 42.30
C SER A 17 -10.44 -16.93 42.37
N THR A 18 -10.48 -16.00 41.40
CA THR A 18 -11.63 -15.13 41.18
C THR A 18 -12.50 -15.75 40.06
N PRO A 19 -13.83 -15.88 40.24
CA PRO A 19 -14.71 -16.47 39.25
C PRO A 19 -15.04 -15.47 38.13
N GLY A 20 -15.07 -15.96 36.89
CA GLY A 20 -15.38 -15.16 35.71
C GLY A 20 -16.87 -14.87 35.51
N LEU A 21 -17.15 -13.78 34.77
CA LEU A 21 -18.29 -13.64 33.86
C LEU A 21 -17.82 -12.80 32.64
N PRO A 22 -18.36 -13.01 31.43
CA PRO A 22 -17.69 -12.68 30.18
C PRO A 22 -18.17 -11.35 29.59
N GLN A 23 -17.26 -10.60 28.97
CA GLN A 23 -17.62 -9.61 27.95
C GLN A 23 -16.67 -9.75 26.76
N ASN A 24 -17.23 -10.36 25.72
CA ASN A 24 -16.84 -10.26 24.33
C ASN A 24 -16.82 -8.76 23.93
N GLU A 25 -16.22 -8.43 22.78
CA GLU A 25 -16.17 -7.10 22.12
C GLU A 25 -14.92 -6.25 22.36
N LEU A 26 -13.83 -6.63 21.69
CA LEU A 26 -13.01 -5.65 20.97
C LEU A 26 -12.57 -6.23 19.64
N THR A 27 -13.56 -6.45 18.77
CA THR A 27 -13.36 -6.51 17.31
C THR A 27 -13.02 -5.09 16.85
N ASN A 28 -11.79 -4.63 17.12
CA ASN A 28 -11.21 -3.57 16.33
C ASN A 28 -10.56 -4.27 15.14
N PRO A 29 -11.16 -4.31 13.93
CA PRO A 29 -10.32 -4.47 12.77
C PRO A 29 -9.41 -3.25 12.82
N ALA A 30 -8.11 -3.48 13.01
CA ALA A 30 -7.12 -2.44 12.83
C ALA A 30 -7.42 -1.79 11.47
N ILE A 31 -8.07 -0.62 11.48
CA ILE A 31 -8.15 0.25 10.34
C ILE A 31 -6.69 0.62 10.14
N MET A 32 -5.99 -0.20 9.33
CA MET A 32 -4.67 0.12 8.84
C MET A 32 -4.85 1.41 8.08
N THR A 33 -4.66 2.52 8.78
CA THR A 33 -4.71 3.86 8.22
C THR A 33 -3.48 3.93 7.33
N ILE A 34 -3.67 3.59 6.06
CA ILE A 34 -2.60 3.60 5.08
C ILE A 34 -2.14 5.05 4.99
N PRO A 35 -0.83 5.34 5.11
CA PRO A 35 -0.34 6.71 5.06
C PRO A 35 -0.77 7.36 3.74
N ALA A 36 -1.43 8.51 3.83
CA ALA A 36 -1.86 9.28 2.67
C ALA A 36 -0.68 9.47 1.71
N LEU A 37 -0.88 9.06 0.46
CA LEU A 37 0.14 9.06 -0.58
C LEU A 37 0.62 10.49 -0.84
N ARG A 38 1.76 10.89 -0.26
CA ARG A 38 2.33 12.23 -0.49
C ARG A 38 2.91 12.32 -1.90
N LEU A 39 2.23 13.02 -2.80
CA LEU A 39 2.66 13.23 -4.19
C LEU A 39 3.17 14.65 -4.40
N SER A 40 4.19 14.82 -5.23
CA SER A 40 4.55 16.15 -5.74
C SER A 40 3.54 16.60 -6.81
N PRO A 41 3.42 17.91 -7.10
CA PRO A 41 2.52 18.40 -8.15
C PRO A 41 2.77 17.79 -9.53
N ARG A 42 4.01 17.38 -9.82
CA ARG A 42 4.36 16.67 -11.06
C ARG A 42 3.88 15.22 -11.04
N GLN A 43 4.05 14.54 -9.91
CA GLN A 43 3.61 13.16 -9.71
C GLN A 43 2.08 13.07 -9.75
N SER A 44 1.37 14.02 -9.16
CA SER A 44 -0.09 14.08 -9.18
C SER A 44 -0.63 14.22 -10.61
N ARG A 45 -0.06 15.12 -11.42
CA ARG A 45 -0.45 15.25 -12.85
C ARG A 45 -0.22 13.97 -13.65
N VAL A 46 0.93 13.32 -13.46
CA VAL A 46 1.22 12.04 -14.14
C VAL A 46 0.29 10.93 -13.67
N LEU A 47 0.03 10.85 -12.36
CA LEU A 47 -0.86 9.85 -11.80
C LEU A 47 -2.29 10.03 -12.31
N ASP A 48 -2.79 11.26 -12.33
CA ASP A 48 -4.12 11.61 -12.84
C ASP A 48 -4.29 11.24 -14.33
N ALA A 49 -3.26 11.49 -15.14
CA ALA A 49 -3.26 11.05 -16.53
C ALA A 49 -3.26 9.52 -16.66
N LEU A 50 -2.50 8.82 -15.81
CA LEU A 50 -2.41 7.35 -15.79
C LEU A 50 -3.70 6.69 -15.27
N THR A 51 -4.45 7.34 -14.37
CA THR A 51 -5.76 6.85 -13.90
C THR A 51 -6.86 7.10 -14.92
N THR A 52 -6.88 8.30 -15.50
CA THR A 52 -7.88 8.71 -16.50
C THR A 52 -7.73 7.96 -17.81
N THR A 53 -6.50 7.63 -18.20
CA THR A 53 -6.23 6.89 -19.43
C THR A 53 -6.30 5.39 -19.18
N ALA A 54 -7.23 4.69 -19.84
CA ALA A 54 -7.30 3.23 -19.79
C ALA A 54 -6.21 2.54 -20.64
N GLY A 55 -5.57 3.28 -21.54
CA GLY A 55 -4.57 2.78 -22.48
C GLY A 55 -3.11 2.99 -22.08
N TRP A 56 -2.23 2.77 -23.04
CA TRP A 56 -0.80 3.03 -22.93
C TRP A 56 -0.49 4.47 -23.29
N ILE A 57 0.28 5.16 -22.45
CA ILE A 57 0.71 6.54 -22.68
C ILE A 57 2.19 6.55 -23.03
N ALA A 58 2.53 7.16 -24.17
CA ALA A 58 3.91 7.33 -24.60
C ALA A 58 4.69 8.24 -23.63
N ARG A 59 5.98 7.98 -23.45
CA ARG A 59 6.90 8.77 -22.63
C ARG A 59 6.79 10.26 -22.93
N GLU A 60 6.75 10.63 -24.20
CA GLU A 60 6.74 12.00 -24.69
C GLU A 60 5.45 12.73 -24.28
N ALA A 61 4.33 12.02 -24.28
CA ALA A 61 3.07 12.55 -23.76
C ALA A 61 3.13 12.72 -22.24
N LEU A 62 3.72 11.75 -21.53
CA LEU A 62 3.95 11.83 -20.09
C LEU A 62 4.85 13.02 -19.70
N ASP A 63 5.91 13.28 -20.47
CA ASP A 63 6.82 14.40 -20.25
C ASP A 63 6.09 15.75 -20.35
N ARG A 64 5.18 15.89 -21.33
CA ARG A 64 4.33 17.08 -21.48
C ARG A 64 3.37 17.26 -20.30
N ILE A 65 2.74 16.18 -19.84
CA ILE A 65 1.82 16.20 -18.70
C ILE A 65 2.55 16.54 -17.39
N ALA A 66 3.72 15.93 -17.17
CA ALA A 66 4.59 16.21 -16.04
C ALA A 66 5.15 17.65 -16.08
N GLY A 67 5.22 18.26 -17.26
CA GLY A 67 5.87 19.55 -17.51
C GLY A 67 7.39 19.46 -17.34
N ALA A 68 7.97 18.29 -17.57
CA ALA A 68 9.40 18.04 -17.45
C ALA A 68 9.79 16.79 -18.25
N SER A 69 10.96 16.81 -18.89
CA SER A 69 11.49 15.70 -19.72
C SER A 69 12.06 14.53 -18.91
N ASN A 70 11.66 14.41 -17.64
CA ASN A 70 12.14 13.40 -16.69
C ASN A 70 11.02 12.44 -16.25
N SER A 71 10.01 12.19 -17.08
CA SER A 71 8.93 11.25 -16.76
C SER A 71 9.41 9.87 -16.30
N PRO A 72 10.53 9.28 -16.77
CA PRO A 72 10.99 7.98 -16.26
C PRO A 72 11.32 8.02 -14.76
N ASP A 73 11.92 9.13 -14.27
CA ASP A 73 12.20 9.32 -12.85
C ASP A 73 10.90 9.54 -12.05
N VAL A 74 9.94 10.27 -12.61
CA VAL A 74 8.63 10.46 -11.98
C VAL A 74 7.89 9.12 -11.83
N VAL A 75 7.88 8.29 -12.87
CA VAL A 75 7.29 6.94 -12.85
C VAL A 75 8.00 6.02 -11.87
N MET A 76 9.33 6.02 -11.86
CA MET A 76 10.14 5.30 -10.86
C MET A 76 9.76 5.66 -9.42
N ARG A 77 9.62 6.96 -9.13
CA ARG A 77 9.21 7.42 -7.80
C ARG A 77 7.76 7.05 -7.47
N LEU A 78 6.87 7.00 -8.46
CA LEU A 78 5.50 6.52 -8.28
C LEU A 78 5.48 5.02 -7.98
N ARG A 79 6.25 4.20 -8.72
CA ARG A 79 6.43 2.77 -8.44
C ARG A 79 6.95 2.51 -7.03
N ARG A 80 7.95 3.28 -6.57
CA ARG A 80 8.44 3.15 -5.18
C ARG A 80 7.38 3.42 -4.11
N LYS A 81 6.33 4.18 -4.43
CA LYS A 81 5.25 4.53 -3.49
C LYS A 81 4.04 3.61 -3.61
N LEU A 82 3.66 3.24 -4.84
CA LEU A 82 2.52 2.38 -5.14
C LEU A 82 2.90 0.89 -5.23
N GLY A 83 4.19 0.57 -5.19
CA GLY A 83 4.77 -0.73 -5.47
C GLY A 83 5.13 -0.91 -6.96
N ASP A 84 6.09 -1.79 -7.23
CA ASP A 84 6.70 -1.93 -8.57
C ASP A 84 5.70 -2.42 -9.63
N ASP A 85 4.75 -3.26 -9.24
CA ASP A 85 3.70 -3.80 -10.12
C ASP A 85 2.59 -2.79 -10.44
N ALA A 86 2.61 -1.59 -9.86
CA ALA A 86 1.53 -0.62 -10.03
C ALA A 86 1.50 0.01 -11.43
N ILE A 87 2.66 0.10 -12.10
CA ILE A 87 2.79 0.75 -13.40
C ILE A 87 3.52 -0.19 -14.35
N ASP A 88 2.85 -0.63 -15.41
CA ASP A 88 3.47 -1.39 -16.49
C ASP A 88 4.29 -0.47 -17.40
N MET A 89 5.35 -1.03 -17.99
CA MET A 89 6.12 -0.39 -19.03
C MET A 89 6.33 -1.37 -20.17
N ARG A 90 6.16 -0.89 -21.41
CA ARG A 90 6.58 -1.61 -22.61
C ARG A 90 7.33 -0.68 -23.54
N GLN A 91 8.18 -1.24 -24.39
CA GLN A 91 8.75 -0.52 -25.53
C GLN A 91 7.92 -0.84 -26.76
N VAL A 92 7.72 0.15 -27.62
CA VAL A 92 7.03 -0.02 -28.91
C VAL A 92 7.98 0.41 -30.00
N ASP A 93 8.06 -0.35 -31.09
CA ASP A 93 8.84 0.04 -32.26
C ASP A 93 8.16 1.24 -32.94
N ALA A 94 8.91 2.31 -33.13
CA ALA A 94 8.50 3.51 -33.84
C ALA A 94 9.61 3.94 -34.81
N LEU A 95 9.26 4.84 -35.72
CA LEU A 95 10.22 5.47 -36.61
C LEU A 95 10.42 6.92 -36.16
N ASP A 96 11.68 7.33 -36.05
CA ASP A 96 12.03 8.73 -35.84
C ASP A 96 11.85 9.54 -37.14
N ARG A 97 11.94 10.86 -37.05
CA ARG A 97 11.87 11.81 -38.18
C ARG A 97 12.84 11.48 -39.31
N ASP A 98 13.98 10.88 -38.99
CA ASP A 98 15.00 10.45 -39.94
C ASP A 98 14.75 9.03 -40.50
N ASN A 99 13.54 8.47 -40.31
CA ASN A 99 13.17 7.09 -40.65
C ASN A 99 14.06 6.02 -40.00
N ARG A 100 14.67 6.35 -38.85
CA ARG A 100 15.46 5.39 -38.07
C ARG A 100 14.57 4.68 -37.07
N PRO A 101 14.75 3.36 -36.86
CA PRO A 101 14.00 2.63 -35.85
C PRO A 101 14.36 3.15 -34.46
N CYS A 102 13.34 3.47 -33.68
CA CYS A 102 13.44 3.87 -32.29
C CYS A 102 12.45 3.05 -31.44
N ARG A 103 12.71 2.98 -30.14
CA ARG A 103 11.91 2.19 -29.19
C ARG A 103 11.41 3.06 -28.05
N PRO A 104 10.48 4.00 -28.28
CA PRO A 104 9.89 4.79 -27.22
C PRO A 104 9.19 3.89 -26.18
N GLY A 105 9.35 4.27 -24.91
CA GLY A 105 8.67 3.64 -23.80
C GLY A 105 7.22 4.11 -23.69
N GLN A 106 6.32 3.19 -23.35
CA GLN A 106 4.94 3.49 -22.99
C GLN A 106 4.67 2.98 -21.58
N TYR A 107 3.83 3.72 -20.86
CA TYR A 107 3.46 3.45 -19.48
C TYR A 107 1.95 3.28 -19.35
N ARG A 108 1.52 2.41 -18.43
CA ARG A 108 0.12 2.20 -18.11
C ARG A 108 -0.04 1.88 -16.64
N LEU A 109 -1.10 2.38 -16.00
CA LEU A 109 -1.46 1.97 -14.65
C LEU A 109 -2.09 0.58 -14.68
N THR A 110 -1.57 -0.34 -13.87
CA THR A 110 -2.13 -1.69 -13.75
C THR A 110 -3.38 -1.69 -12.89
N GLU A 111 -4.16 -2.76 -12.97
CA GLU A 111 -5.32 -2.94 -12.09
C GLU A 111 -4.89 -2.98 -10.61
N GLN A 112 -3.77 -3.64 -10.31
CA GLN A 112 -3.19 -3.64 -8.97
C GLN A 112 -2.80 -2.22 -8.52
N GLY A 113 -2.23 -1.42 -9.42
CA GLY A 113 -1.92 -0.02 -9.15
C GLY A 113 -3.15 0.81 -8.82
N ARG A 114 -4.27 0.60 -9.54
CA ARG A 114 -5.56 1.23 -9.28
C ARG A 114 -6.14 0.83 -7.92
N GLN A 115 -6.11 -0.46 -7.59
CA GLN A 115 -6.58 -0.97 -6.30
C GLN A 115 -5.75 -0.41 -5.13
N ARG A 116 -4.42 -0.42 -5.26
CA ARG A 116 -3.52 0.17 -4.25
C ARG A 116 -3.78 1.68 -4.12
N LEU A 117 -3.99 2.38 -5.22
CA LEU A 117 -4.35 3.80 -5.19
C LEU A 117 -5.70 4.03 -4.50
N ALA A 118 -6.71 3.20 -4.75
CA ALA A 118 -8.00 3.28 -4.07
C ALA A 118 -7.89 3.00 -2.56
N GLN A 119 -7.02 2.05 -2.16
CA GLN A 119 -6.75 1.77 -0.75
C GLN A 119 -6.02 2.93 -0.05
N MET A 120 -5.04 3.56 -0.72
CA MET A 120 -4.30 4.73 -0.22
C MET A 120 -5.09 6.04 -0.30
N GLY A 121 -5.99 6.14 -1.28
CA GLY A 121 -6.84 7.29 -1.57
C GLY A 121 -8.25 7.19 -0.98
N GLY A 122 -8.55 6.11 -0.26
CA GLY A 122 -9.84 5.85 0.43
C GLY A 122 -10.14 6.79 1.60
N ALA A 123 -9.56 7.99 1.60
CA ALA A 123 -9.88 9.09 2.48
C ALA A 123 -9.74 10.42 1.72
N SER A 124 -10.49 10.57 0.63
CA SER A 124 -10.91 11.83 -0.05
C SER A 124 -11.67 11.38 -1.30
N CYS A 125 -12.99 11.44 -1.39
CA CYS A 125 -13.98 12.43 -0.95
C CYS A 125 -15.34 11.77 -0.74
#